data_AF-A0A1Y3NM95-F1
#
_entry.id   AF-A0A1Y3NM95-F1
#
_cell.length_a   1.000
_cell.length_b   1.000
_cell.length_c   1.000
_cell.angle_alpha   90.00
_cell.angle_beta   90.00
_cell.angle_gamma   90.00
#
_symmetry.space_group_name_H-M   'P 1'
#
loop_
_entity.id
_entity.type
_entity.pdbx_description
1 polymer ?
#
loop_
_entity_poly.entity_id
_entity_poly.type
_entity_poly.pdbx_seq_one_letter_code
_entity_poly.pdbx_strand_id
1 'polypeptide(L)'
;GVNESGAEFGQGEYPGTYNKHYIYPDVKAIQATIDQGMNIFRVGFAWERLQRSLKAEFDATELSRLDEVITYITKAGAVAILNPHNFARYKNAVIGTNQVPNSAFSDLWRRLAQKYKSNNKVWFGLVNEPHDMPTAQWFAAARDAVDAIRATGANNNILVPGNAYTGAWNWKQTFYGEANSAVALRYFSSSDKNIIFEAHQYFDSDYSGTHEQCVQRPCNKLFVDFVEWLKENNLKGFIGELGAAINTGCKACIEEALSYLEQNSANVVGWAWWAAGPWWGSYMYSLEP
;
A
#
# COMPACT_ATOMS: atom_id res chain seq x y z
N GLY A 1 -7.77 4.90 8.44
CA GLY A 1 -8.19 5.46 7.14
C GLY A 1 -8.75 4.36 6.28
N VAL A 2 -8.84 4.55 4.96
CA VAL A 2 -9.42 3.54 4.05
C VAL A 2 -8.68 3.48 2.71
N ASN A 3 -8.72 2.31 2.07
CA ASN A 3 -8.29 2.12 0.69
C ASN A 3 -9.41 2.56 -0.25
N GLU A 4 -9.10 3.47 -1.16
CA GLU A 4 -10.01 3.98 -2.18
C GLU A 4 -9.71 3.24 -3.49
N SER A 5 -10.47 2.17 -3.71
CA SER A 5 -10.26 1.20 -4.78
C SER A 5 -11.07 1.56 -6.03
N GLY A 6 -10.53 1.18 -7.19
CA GLY A 6 -11.24 1.19 -8.46
C GLY A 6 -10.31 1.40 -9.64
N ALA A 7 -9.25 2.21 -9.51
CA ALA A 7 -8.40 2.58 -10.65
C ALA A 7 -7.40 1.48 -11.00
N GLU A 8 -7.19 0.54 -10.09
CA GLU A 8 -6.44 -0.70 -10.24
C GLU A 8 -7.27 -1.88 -10.77
N PHE A 9 -8.61 -1.81 -10.80
CA PHE A 9 -9.47 -2.90 -11.25
C PHE A 9 -9.23 -3.31 -12.71
N GLY A 10 -9.77 -4.46 -13.13
CA GLY A 10 -9.59 -4.96 -14.50
C GLY A 10 -8.16 -5.47 -14.73
N GLN A 11 -7.64 -6.25 -13.79
CA GLN A 11 -6.33 -6.88 -13.91
C GLN A 11 -6.21 -7.67 -15.22
N GLY A 12 -5.08 -7.53 -15.90
CA GLY A 12 -4.84 -8.12 -17.22
C GLY A 12 -5.33 -7.29 -18.40
N GLU A 13 -6.25 -6.34 -18.18
CA GLU A 13 -6.78 -5.45 -19.21
C GLU A 13 -6.09 -4.07 -19.14
N TYR A 14 -4.96 -3.94 -19.85
CA TYR A 14 -4.15 -2.72 -19.89
C TYR A 14 -3.99 -2.19 -21.33
N PRO A 15 -4.42 -0.94 -21.62
CA PRO A 15 -4.88 0.08 -20.67
C PRO A 15 -6.32 -0.15 -20.14
N GLY A 16 -7.08 -1.06 -20.75
CA GLY A 16 -8.50 -1.23 -20.43
C GLY A 16 -9.33 -0.03 -20.91
N THR A 17 -10.48 0.18 -20.29
CA THR A 17 -11.46 1.22 -20.69
C THR A 17 -12.09 1.78 -19.43
N TYR A 18 -11.94 3.09 -19.24
CA TYR A 18 -12.54 3.82 -18.13
C TYR A 18 -14.07 3.67 -18.14
N ASN A 19 -14.69 3.52 -16.97
CA ASN A 19 -16.12 3.21 -16.76
C ASN A 19 -16.59 1.85 -17.30
N LYS A 20 -15.66 0.95 -17.65
CA LYS A 20 -15.97 -0.45 -17.99
C LYS A 20 -15.08 -1.43 -17.25
N HIS A 21 -13.76 -1.26 -17.36
CA HIS A 21 -12.78 -2.15 -16.74
C HIS A 21 -12.27 -1.61 -15.40
N TYR A 22 -12.28 -0.28 -15.23
CA TYR A 22 -11.86 0.42 -14.02
C TYR A 22 -12.59 1.77 -13.92
N ILE A 23 -12.53 2.38 -12.74
CA ILE A 23 -13.07 3.71 -12.42
C ILE A 23 -12.12 4.42 -11.44
N TYR A 24 -12.27 5.71 -11.18
CA TYR A 24 -11.55 6.38 -10.08
C TYR A 24 -12.53 6.61 -8.92
N PRO A 25 -12.04 6.62 -7.66
CA PRO A 25 -12.86 6.90 -6.48
C PRO A 25 -13.67 8.19 -6.59
N ASP A 26 -14.91 8.20 -6.08
CA ASP A 26 -15.74 9.40 -6.03
C ASP A 26 -15.30 10.30 -4.87
N VAL A 27 -14.87 11.52 -5.20
CA VAL A 27 -14.45 12.53 -4.22
C VAL A 27 -15.55 12.89 -3.22
N LYS A 28 -16.83 12.73 -3.57
CA LYS A 28 -17.95 12.93 -2.62
C LYS A 28 -18.05 11.82 -1.59
N ALA A 29 -17.85 10.56 -2.01
CA ALA A 29 -17.78 9.42 -1.08
C ALA A 29 -16.57 9.57 -0.14
N ILE A 30 -15.41 9.97 -0.69
CA ILE A 30 -14.22 10.33 0.10
C ILE A 30 -14.57 11.42 1.12
N GLN A 31 -15.29 12.48 0.73
CA GLN A 31 -15.69 13.54 1.68
C GLN A 31 -16.55 12.99 2.82
N ALA A 32 -17.52 12.13 2.53
CA ALA A 32 -18.36 11.52 3.56
C ALA A 32 -17.53 10.70 4.56
N THR A 33 -16.46 10.04 4.09
CA THR A 33 -15.53 9.28 4.93
C THR A 33 -14.58 10.20 5.72
N ILE A 34 -14.18 11.35 5.16
CA ILE A 34 -13.46 12.41 5.88
C ILE A 34 -14.31 12.97 7.02
N ASP A 35 -15.59 13.24 6.76
CA ASP A 35 -16.53 13.79 7.75
C ASP A 35 -16.78 12.81 8.92
N GLN A 36 -16.56 11.51 8.70
CA GLN A 36 -16.57 10.46 9.73
C GLN A 36 -15.25 10.37 10.53
N GLY A 37 -14.26 11.20 10.21
CA GLY A 37 -13.01 11.33 10.95
C GLY A 37 -11.81 10.59 10.35
N MET A 38 -11.97 9.93 9.19
CA MET A 38 -10.82 9.34 8.50
C MET A 38 -9.94 10.43 7.87
N ASN A 39 -8.63 10.32 8.04
CA ASN A 39 -7.67 11.35 7.64
C ASN A 39 -6.53 10.85 6.74
N ILE A 40 -6.60 9.59 6.29
CA ILE A 40 -5.63 8.97 5.39
C ILE A 40 -6.33 8.02 4.43
N PHE A 41 -6.01 8.15 3.15
CA PHE A 41 -6.67 7.45 2.05
C PHE A 41 -5.61 6.85 1.14
N ARG A 42 -5.67 5.54 0.91
CA ARG A 42 -4.73 4.81 0.04
C ARG A 42 -5.37 4.58 -1.32
N VAL A 43 -4.86 5.25 -2.34
CA VAL A 43 -5.45 5.27 -3.69
C VAL A 43 -4.68 4.29 -4.57
N GLY A 44 -5.32 3.15 -4.84
CA GLY A 44 -4.82 2.13 -5.75
C GLY A 44 -4.88 2.60 -7.20
N PHE A 45 -3.86 2.30 -8.01
CA PHE A 45 -3.89 2.52 -9.46
C PHE A 45 -2.99 1.52 -10.19
N ALA A 46 -3.26 1.24 -11.47
CA ALA A 46 -2.42 0.38 -12.29
C ALA A 46 -1.21 1.14 -12.89
N TRP A 47 0.01 0.65 -12.69
CA TRP A 47 1.22 1.23 -13.29
C TRP A 47 1.13 1.21 -14.82
N GLU A 48 0.64 0.13 -15.40
CA GLU A 48 0.49 -0.08 -16.84
C GLU A 48 -0.44 0.92 -17.50
N ARG A 49 -1.43 1.44 -16.77
CA ARG A 49 -2.32 2.50 -17.25
C ARG A 49 -1.65 3.86 -17.19
N LEU A 50 -1.04 4.18 -16.06
CA LEU A 50 -0.37 5.46 -15.85
C LEU A 50 0.85 5.62 -16.76
N GLN A 51 1.67 4.57 -16.91
CA GLN A 51 2.88 4.55 -17.73
C GLN A 51 2.82 3.36 -18.71
N ARG A 52 2.24 3.59 -19.89
CA ARG A 52 1.93 2.55 -20.90
C ARG A 52 3.14 1.79 -21.44
N SER A 53 4.33 2.36 -21.31
CA SER A 53 5.60 1.73 -21.62
C SER A 53 6.62 2.13 -20.56
N LEU A 54 7.45 1.19 -20.11
CA LEU A 54 8.48 1.45 -19.11
C LEU A 54 9.33 2.66 -19.51
N LYS A 55 9.58 3.54 -18.54
CA LYS A 55 10.36 4.78 -18.68
C LYS A 55 9.77 5.88 -19.58
N ALA A 56 8.63 5.64 -20.22
CA ALA A 56 7.94 6.64 -21.03
C ALA A 56 7.29 7.72 -20.16
N GLU A 57 6.79 8.78 -20.80
CA GLU A 57 5.92 9.75 -20.13
C GLU A 57 4.65 9.08 -19.62
N PHE A 58 4.03 9.68 -18.60
CA PHE A 58 2.73 9.24 -18.14
C PHE A 58 1.66 9.56 -19.19
N ASP A 59 0.66 8.68 -19.29
CA ASP A 59 -0.55 9.02 -20.03
C ASP A 59 -1.24 10.19 -19.36
N ALA A 60 -1.41 11.29 -20.09
CA ALA A 60 -1.91 12.54 -19.53
C ALA A 60 -3.35 12.43 -19.01
N THR A 61 -4.18 11.59 -19.65
CA THR A 61 -5.57 11.39 -19.24
C THR A 61 -5.62 10.61 -17.92
N GLU A 62 -4.86 9.52 -17.82
CA GLU A 62 -4.78 8.74 -16.58
C GLU A 62 -4.16 9.54 -15.43
N LEU A 63 -3.10 10.29 -15.71
CA LEU A 63 -2.49 11.16 -14.71
C LEU A 63 -3.47 12.22 -14.19
N SER A 64 -4.29 12.81 -15.07
CA SER A 64 -5.29 13.81 -14.68
C SER A 64 -6.34 13.23 -13.75
N ARG A 65 -6.81 11.99 -14.00
CA ARG A 65 -7.81 11.32 -13.16
C ARG A 65 -7.24 11.00 -11.77
N LEU A 66 -6.02 10.47 -11.72
CA LEU A 66 -5.34 10.20 -10.45
C LEU A 66 -5.10 11.50 -9.67
N ASP A 67 -4.62 12.55 -10.34
CA ASP A 67 -4.32 13.84 -9.72
C ASP A 67 -5.55 14.53 -9.14
N GLU A 68 -6.73 14.36 -9.77
CA GLU A 68 -8.00 14.88 -9.25
C GLU A 68 -8.30 14.31 -7.85
N VAL A 69 -8.23 12.98 -7.70
CA VAL A 69 -8.48 12.29 -6.42
C VAL A 69 -7.43 12.67 -5.37
N ILE A 70 -6.14 12.62 -5.72
CA ILE A 70 -5.03 12.95 -4.82
C ILE A 70 -5.12 14.42 -4.37
N THR A 71 -5.41 15.34 -5.29
CA THR A 71 -5.55 16.76 -4.98
C THR A 71 -6.76 17.02 -4.10
N TYR A 72 -7.89 16.33 -4.34
CA TYR A 72 -9.08 16.47 -3.51
C TYR A 72 -8.79 16.08 -2.06
N ILE A 73 -8.28 14.87 -1.84
CA ILE A 73 -7.93 14.35 -0.50
C ILE A 73 -6.99 15.31 0.24
N THR A 74 -5.92 15.74 -0.44
CA THR A 74 -4.91 16.59 0.21
C THR A 74 -5.37 18.03 0.45
N LYS A 75 -6.23 18.60 -0.40
CA LYS A 75 -6.88 19.91 -0.15
C LYS A 75 -7.87 19.87 1.00
N ALA A 76 -8.51 18.72 1.25
CA ALA A 76 -9.33 18.50 2.44
C ALA A 76 -8.50 18.30 3.72
N GLY A 77 -7.16 18.32 3.63
CA GLY A 77 -6.25 18.21 4.78
C GLY A 77 -5.87 16.78 5.17
N ALA A 78 -6.46 15.78 4.51
CA ALA A 78 -6.14 14.37 4.68
C ALA A 78 -4.85 13.98 3.92
N VAL A 79 -4.28 12.83 4.28
CA VAL A 79 -3.13 12.23 3.59
C VAL A 79 -3.63 11.35 2.43
N ALA A 80 -3.02 11.49 1.26
CA ALA A 80 -3.25 10.62 0.11
C ALA A 80 -2.00 9.76 -0.13
N ILE A 81 -2.14 8.43 -0.04
CA ILE A 81 -1.08 7.48 -0.38
C ILE A 81 -1.27 7.07 -1.84
N LEU A 82 -0.27 7.35 -2.69
CA LEU A 82 -0.18 6.78 -4.02
C LEU A 82 0.23 5.32 -3.90
N ASN A 83 -0.54 4.39 -4.47
CA ASN A 83 -0.23 2.97 -4.46
C ASN A 83 -0.34 2.34 -5.87
N PRO A 84 0.78 2.13 -6.59
CA PRO A 84 0.74 1.32 -7.80
C PRO A 84 0.45 -0.13 -7.39
N HIS A 85 -0.73 -0.60 -7.75
CA HIS A 85 -1.32 -1.82 -7.21
C HIS A 85 -1.06 -3.01 -8.14
N ASN A 86 0.22 -3.37 -8.28
CA ASN A 86 0.71 -4.27 -9.33
C ASN A 86 1.61 -5.40 -8.83
N PHE A 87 1.69 -5.67 -7.52
CA PHE A 87 2.37 -6.85 -6.98
C PHE A 87 3.86 -6.94 -7.33
N ALA A 88 4.56 -5.80 -7.36
CA ALA A 88 5.94 -5.68 -7.83
C ALA A 88 6.16 -6.23 -9.26
N ARG A 89 5.18 -6.03 -10.14
CA ARG A 89 5.19 -6.46 -11.53
C ARG A 89 4.77 -5.33 -12.48
N TYR A 90 5.16 -5.48 -13.74
CA TYR A 90 4.64 -4.70 -14.85
C TYR A 90 4.30 -5.63 -16.00
N LYS A 91 3.03 -5.69 -16.38
CA LYS A 91 2.50 -6.66 -17.36
C LYS A 91 2.94 -8.10 -17.01
N ASN A 92 2.77 -8.47 -15.73
CA ASN A 92 3.16 -9.74 -15.11
C ASN A 92 4.67 -10.02 -14.98
N ALA A 93 5.55 -9.22 -15.58
CA ALA A 93 6.98 -9.37 -15.43
C ALA A 93 7.46 -8.76 -14.10
N VAL A 94 8.24 -9.52 -13.33
CA VAL A 94 8.68 -9.15 -11.97
C VAL A 94 9.77 -8.07 -12.01
N ILE A 95 9.65 -7.07 -11.12
CA ILE A 95 10.66 -6.02 -10.94
C ILE A 95 12.00 -6.64 -10.53
N GLY A 96 13.10 -6.15 -11.13
CA GLY A 96 14.46 -6.65 -10.92
C GLY A 96 14.89 -7.71 -11.95
N THR A 97 13.99 -8.11 -12.85
CA THR A 97 14.35 -8.92 -14.02
C THR A 97 14.87 -8.05 -15.17
N ASN A 98 15.41 -8.68 -16.21
CA ASN A 98 15.81 -7.97 -17.44
C ASN A 98 14.61 -7.30 -18.15
N GLN A 99 13.40 -7.86 -18.01
CA GLN A 99 12.19 -7.31 -18.62
C GLN A 99 11.70 -6.06 -17.89
N VAL A 100 11.82 -6.04 -16.56
CA VAL A 100 11.41 -4.92 -15.71
C VAL A 100 12.57 -4.61 -14.74
N PRO A 101 13.65 -3.96 -15.22
CA PRO A 101 14.80 -3.67 -14.38
C PRO A 101 14.43 -2.65 -13.29
N ASN A 102 15.15 -2.63 -12.17
CA ASN A 102 14.94 -1.65 -11.07
C ASN A 102 14.84 -0.22 -11.59
N SER A 103 15.69 0.14 -12.55
CA SER A 103 15.69 1.47 -13.20
C SER A 103 14.34 1.87 -13.85
N ALA A 104 13.49 0.92 -14.22
CA ALA A 104 12.14 1.20 -14.71
C ALA A 104 11.19 1.58 -13.57
N PHE A 105 11.27 0.87 -12.44
CA PHE A 105 10.51 1.17 -11.23
C PHE A 105 10.97 2.48 -10.57
N SER A 106 12.28 2.72 -10.53
CA SER A 106 12.86 4.01 -10.12
C SER A 106 12.39 5.17 -11.00
N ASP A 107 12.19 4.96 -12.31
CA ASP A 107 11.69 6.02 -13.20
C ASP A 107 10.23 6.38 -12.93
N LEU A 108 9.35 5.38 -12.73
CA LEU A 108 7.97 5.61 -12.27
C LEU A 108 7.98 6.52 -11.03
N TRP A 109 8.75 6.13 -10.02
CA TRP A 109 8.79 6.85 -8.75
C TRP A 109 9.46 8.22 -8.83
N ARG A 110 10.52 8.38 -9.62
CA ARG A 110 11.13 9.68 -9.90
C ARG A 110 10.11 10.65 -10.51
N ARG A 111 9.29 10.20 -11.46
CA ARG A 111 8.28 11.02 -12.14
C ARG A 111 7.12 11.40 -11.21
N LEU A 112 6.61 10.44 -10.42
CA LEU A 112 5.60 10.72 -9.38
C LEU A 112 6.15 11.70 -8.33
N ALA A 113 7.37 11.50 -7.87
CA ALA A 113 8.02 12.40 -6.91
C ALA A 113 8.21 13.81 -7.48
N GLN A 114 8.65 13.96 -8.75
CA GLN A 114 8.73 15.27 -9.40
C GLN A 114 7.41 16.04 -9.36
N LYS A 115 6.28 15.35 -9.59
CA LYS A 115 4.94 15.96 -9.55
C LYS A 115 4.50 16.33 -8.14
N TYR A 116 4.74 15.48 -7.14
CA TYR A 116 4.12 15.60 -5.81
C TYR A 116 5.06 16.06 -4.69
N LYS A 117 6.35 16.30 -4.96
CA LYS A 117 7.36 16.66 -3.94
C LYS A 117 7.03 17.88 -3.08
N SER A 118 6.21 18.81 -3.58
CA SER A 118 5.80 20.01 -2.86
C SER A 118 4.55 19.81 -1.99
N ASN A 119 3.88 18.67 -2.09
CA ASN A 119 2.67 18.35 -1.32
C ASN A 119 3.01 17.33 -0.23
N ASN A 120 3.24 17.80 0.99
CA ASN A 120 3.61 16.95 2.14
C ASN A 120 2.48 16.00 2.61
N LYS A 121 1.26 16.20 2.13
CA LYS A 121 0.13 15.30 2.38
C LYS A 121 0.06 14.13 1.38
N VAL A 122 0.91 14.12 0.36
CA VAL A 122 1.09 12.95 -0.50
C VAL A 122 2.14 12.03 0.11
N TRP A 123 1.80 10.77 0.32
CA TRP A 123 2.72 9.70 0.70
C TRP A 123 2.93 8.76 -0.49
N PHE A 124 4.11 8.14 -0.55
CA PHE A 124 4.52 7.28 -1.65
C PHE A 124 4.53 5.82 -1.18
N GLY A 125 3.45 5.08 -1.40
CA GLY A 125 3.42 3.64 -1.14
C GLY A 125 4.02 2.90 -2.33
N LEU A 126 5.24 2.36 -2.17
CA LEU A 126 6.07 1.97 -3.31
C LEU A 126 5.38 1.01 -4.27
N VAL A 127 4.66 0.03 -3.75
CA VAL A 127 3.89 -0.92 -4.54
C VAL A 127 2.94 -1.71 -3.63
N ASN A 128 1.85 -2.24 -4.17
CA ASN A 128 1.07 -3.24 -3.45
C ASN A 128 1.78 -4.59 -3.43
N GLU A 129 1.83 -5.24 -2.27
CA GLU A 129 2.09 -6.69 -2.07
C GLU A 129 3.09 -7.37 -3.03
N PRO A 130 4.40 -7.08 -2.94
CA PRO A 130 5.41 -7.94 -3.57
C PRO A 130 5.25 -9.40 -3.11
N HIS A 131 5.28 -10.34 -4.06
CA HIS A 131 5.17 -11.77 -3.78
C HIS A 131 5.83 -12.62 -4.87
N ASP A 132 6.11 -13.90 -4.55
CA ASP A 132 6.71 -14.89 -5.45
C ASP A 132 7.97 -14.38 -6.17
N MET A 133 8.86 -13.75 -5.41
CA MET A 133 10.15 -13.26 -5.87
C MET A 133 11.19 -13.37 -4.75
N PRO A 134 12.50 -13.30 -5.03
CA PRO A 134 13.51 -13.25 -3.98
C PRO A 134 13.37 -11.97 -3.14
N THR A 135 13.33 -12.10 -1.81
CA THR A 135 13.19 -10.95 -0.91
C THR A 135 14.30 -9.92 -1.10
N ALA A 136 15.55 -10.36 -1.31
CA ALA A 136 16.67 -9.46 -1.59
C ALA A 136 16.53 -8.70 -2.93
N GLN A 137 15.93 -9.33 -3.94
CA GLN A 137 15.64 -8.66 -5.22
C GLN A 137 14.63 -7.53 -5.04
N TRP A 138 13.58 -7.76 -4.24
CA TRP A 138 12.59 -6.73 -3.92
C TRP A 138 13.21 -5.54 -3.18
N PHE A 139 13.91 -5.78 -2.05
CA PHE A 139 14.45 -4.66 -1.27
C PHE A 139 15.56 -3.88 -2.00
N ALA A 140 16.30 -4.51 -2.92
CA ALA A 140 17.20 -3.80 -3.82
C ALA A 140 16.45 -2.82 -4.73
N ALA A 141 15.35 -3.26 -5.35
CA ALA A 141 14.51 -2.40 -6.18
C ALA A 141 13.82 -1.28 -5.38
N ALA A 142 13.37 -1.58 -4.16
CA ALA A 142 12.78 -0.60 -3.25
C ALA A 142 13.80 0.48 -2.87
N ARG A 143 15.05 0.10 -2.56
CA ARG A 143 16.14 1.03 -2.28
C ARG A 143 16.41 1.96 -3.46
N ASP A 144 16.56 1.39 -4.66
CA ASP A 144 16.76 2.16 -5.90
C ASP A 144 15.60 3.14 -6.17
N ALA A 145 14.36 2.77 -5.84
CA ALA A 145 13.21 3.66 -5.97
C ALA A 145 13.24 4.80 -4.94
N VAL A 146 13.56 4.50 -3.67
CA VAL A 146 13.71 5.51 -2.62
C VAL A 146 14.79 6.51 -2.99
N ASP A 147 15.96 6.04 -3.45
CA ASP A 147 17.05 6.93 -3.87
C ASP A 147 16.66 7.82 -5.04
N ALA A 148 15.96 7.26 -6.03
CA ALA A 148 15.42 8.03 -7.15
C ALA A 148 14.40 9.08 -6.72
N ILE A 149 13.54 8.77 -5.74
CA ILE A 149 12.60 9.74 -5.14
C ILE A 149 13.38 10.86 -4.44
N ARG A 150 14.33 10.52 -3.55
CA ARG A 150 15.09 11.51 -2.78
C ARG A 150 15.96 12.39 -3.67
N ALA A 151 16.48 11.86 -4.79
CA ALA A 151 17.21 12.64 -5.79
C ALA A 151 16.38 13.76 -6.45
N THR A 152 15.04 13.71 -6.39
CA THR A 152 14.17 14.80 -6.88
C THR A 152 14.04 15.97 -5.89
N GLY A 153 14.55 15.81 -4.67
CA GLY A 153 14.35 16.70 -3.52
C GLY A 153 13.07 16.43 -2.74
N ALA A 154 12.32 15.37 -3.06
CA ALA A 154 11.10 15.01 -2.35
C ALA A 154 11.39 14.54 -0.92
N ASN A 155 10.69 15.14 0.06
CA ASN A 155 10.77 14.78 1.48
C ASN A 155 9.51 14.05 1.99
N ASN A 156 8.62 13.63 1.10
CA ASN A 156 7.40 12.87 1.42
C ASN A 156 7.72 11.58 2.20
N ASN A 157 6.77 11.11 3.00
CA ASN A 157 6.84 9.77 3.58
C ASN A 157 6.78 8.71 2.48
N ILE A 158 7.60 7.68 2.59
CA ILE A 158 7.65 6.55 1.66
C ILE A 158 7.30 5.29 2.44
N LEU A 159 6.27 4.56 1.97
CA LEU A 159 5.90 3.26 2.50
C LEU A 159 6.60 2.16 1.71
N VAL A 160 7.34 1.30 2.41
CA VAL A 160 8.14 0.22 1.83
C VAL A 160 7.54 -1.11 2.30
N PRO A 161 6.82 -1.85 1.44
CA PRO A 161 6.34 -3.18 1.77
C PRO A 161 7.50 -4.19 1.80
N GLY A 162 7.22 -5.38 2.32
CA GLY A 162 8.05 -6.59 2.17
C GLY A 162 7.52 -7.53 1.08
N ASN A 163 8.17 -8.68 0.93
CA ASN A 163 7.75 -9.80 0.09
C ASN A 163 6.66 -10.65 0.78
N ALA A 164 6.17 -11.69 0.10
CA ALA A 164 5.13 -12.60 0.59
C ALA A 164 3.84 -11.85 1.01
N TYR A 165 3.37 -10.99 0.10
CA TYR A 165 2.19 -10.14 0.27
C TYR A 165 2.31 -9.19 1.46
N THR A 166 3.55 -8.86 1.86
CA THR A 166 3.87 -7.94 2.94
C THR A 166 3.15 -8.23 4.28
N GLY A 167 2.84 -9.49 4.55
CA GLY A 167 2.06 -9.89 5.72
C GLY A 167 2.74 -9.54 7.05
N ALA A 168 2.03 -8.91 7.97
CA ALA A 168 2.55 -8.67 9.33
C ALA A 168 2.82 -10.00 10.05
N TRP A 169 1.90 -10.97 9.94
CA TRP A 169 2.01 -12.29 10.54
C TRP A 169 3.21 -13.11 10.06
N ASN A 170 3.68 -12.85 8.84
CA ASN A 170 4.76 -13.62 8.21
C ASN A 170 6.08 -12.83 8.10
N TRP A 171 6.19 -11.65 8.71
CA TRP A 171 7.32 -10.74 8.53
C TRP A 171 8.69 -11.36 8.89
N LYS A 172 8.72 -12.23 9.91
CA LYS A 172 9.92 -12.95 10.36
C LYS A 172 10.04 -14.37 9.79
N GLN A 173 9.06 -14.83 9.01
CA GLN A 173 9.00 -16.22 8.51
C GLN A 173 9.91 -16.41 7.29
N THR A 174 10.31 -17.66 7.04
CA THR A 174 11.29 -18.00 5.98
C THR A 174 10.76 -19.00 4.95
N PHE A 175 9.47 -19.35 4.98
CA PHE A 175 8.90 -20.30 4.01
C PHE A 175 8.91 -19.78 2.56
N TYR A 176 9.07 -18.46 2.38
CA TYR A 176 9.18 -17.77 1.09
C TYR A 176 10.62 -17.35 0.75
N GLY A 177 11.61 -17.94 1.42
CA GLY A 177 13.03 -17.59 1.29
C GLY A 177 13.53 -16.76 2.48
N GLU A 178 14.40 -15.79 2.22
CA GLU A 178 14.90 -14.93 3.29
C GLU A 178 13.77 -14.05 3.86
N ALA A 179 13.65 -13.99 5.18
CA ALA A 179 12.62 -13.22 5.87
C ALA A 179 12.72 -11.72 5.59
N ASN A 180 11.57 -11.05 5.49
CA ASN A 180 11.50 -9.59 5.33
C ASN A 180 12.28 -8.86 6.44
N SER A 181 12.12 -9.30 7.69
CA SER A 181 12.78 -8.73 8.86
C SER A 181 14.31 -8.67 8.77
N ALA A 182 14.93 -9.67 8.15
CA ALA A 182 16.39 -9.75 8.01
C ALA A 182 16.88 -8.98 6.79
N VAL A 183 16.18 -9.09 5.66
CA VAL A 183 16.63 -8.48 4.41
C VAL A 183 16.40 -6.97 4.41
N ALA A 184 15.29 -6.48 4.97
CA ALA A 184 15.00 -5.05 5.07
C ALA A 184 16.15 -4.26 5.70
N LEU A 185 16.76 -4.80 6.78
CA LEU A 185 17.86 -4.16 7.51
C LEU A 185 19.18 -4.12 6.74
N ARG A 186 19.30 -4.84 5.62
CA ARG A 186 20.45 -4.73 4.71
C ARG A 186 20.39 -3.47 3.84
N TYR A 187 19.20 -2.91 3.64
CA TYR A 187 18.94 -1.81 2.71
C TYR A 187 18.43 -0.54 3.40
N PHE A 188 17.87 -0.67 4.61
CA PHE A 188 17.21 0.42 5.32
C PHE A 188 17.55 0.39 6.80
N SER A 189 17.55 1.57 7.40
CA SER A 189 17.83 1.79 8.81
C SER A 189 16.96 2.93 9.36
N SER A 190 16.97 3.11 10.68
CA SER A 190 16.32 4.26 11.33
C SER A 190 16.93 5.62 10.98
N SER A 191 18.10 5.64 10.32
CA SER A 191 18.72 6.88 9.82
C SER A 191 18.12 7.34 8.48
N ASP A 192 17.41 6.46 7.76
CA ASP A 192 16.74 6.83 6.52
C ASP A 192 15.56 7.77 6.79
N LYS A 193 15.56 8.91 6.09
CA LYS A 193 14.54 9.95 6.29
C LYS A 193 13.19 9.49 5.78
N ASN A 194 12.18 9.59 6.66
CA ASN A 194 10.76 9.44 6.32
C ASN A 194 10.45 8.10 5.61
N ILE A 195 11.13 7.02 6.03
CA ILE A 195 10.84 5.65 5.61
C ILE A 195 9.94 4.98 6.65
N ILE A 196 8.89 4.33 6.17
CA ILE A 196 7.89 3.64 6.97
C ILE A 196 7.68 2.27 6.32
N PHE A 197 7.74 1.18 7.07
CA PHE A 197 7.48 -0.15 6.52
C PHE A 197 5.98 -0.41 6.42
N GLU A 198 5.52 -0.86 5.25
CA GLU A 198 4.12 -1.22 5.03
C GLU A 198 3.93 -2.70 5.33
N ALA A 199 2.91 -3.06 6.10
CA ALA A 199 2.49 -4.44 6.28
C ALA A 199 0.98 -4.58 6.11
N HIS A 200 0.53 -5.74 5.67
CA HIS A 200 -0.89 -6.06 5.48
C HIS A 200 -1.32 -7.16 6.45
N GLN A 201 -2.59 -7.17 6.85
CA GLN A 201 -3.10 -8.22 7.72
C GLN A 201 -4.61 -8.46 7.57
N TYR A 202 -4.97 -9.69 7.22
CA TYR A 202 -6.34 -10.21 7.28
C TYR A 202 -6.46 -11.30 8.36
N PHE A 203 -7.70 -11.67 8.70
CA PHE A 203 -8.02 -12.43 9.91
C PHE A 203 -8.72 -13.77 9.64
N ASP A 204 -8.89 -14.12 8.36
CA ASP A 204 -9.39 -15.41 7.93
C ASP A 204 -8.32 -16.51 8.05
N SER A 205 -8.70 -17.74 7.69
CA SER A 205 -7.92 -18.95 7.99
C SER A 205 -6.52 -18.97 7.38
N ASP A 206 -6.35 -18.29 6.24
CA ASP A 206 -5.11 -18.21 5.47
C ASP A 206 -4.59 -16.78 5.29
N TYR A 207 -5.16 -15.83 6.03
CA TYR A 207 -4.73 -14.43 6.06
C TYR A 207 -4.85 -13.70 4.71
N SER A 208 -5.67 -14.22 3.80
CA SER A 208 -5.81 -13.72 2.41
C SER A 208 -6.89 -12.65 2.25
N GLY A 209 -7.82 -12.53 3.22
CA GLY A 209 -8.94 -11.60 3.11
C GLY A 209 -10.02 -12.04 2.12
N THR A 210 -10.13 -13.34 1.85
CA THR A 210 -11.12 -13.89 0.91
C THR A 210 -12.33 -14.54 1.60
N HIS A 211 -12.33 -14.62 2.93
CA HIS A 211 -13.41 -15.26 3.68
C HIS A 211 -14.07 -14.35 4.72
N GLU A 212 -15.32 -14.64 5.07
CA GLU A 212 -16.10 -13.82 6.02
C GLU A 212 -15.73 -14.05 7.49
N GLN A 213 -15.05 -15.15 7.81
CA GLN A 213 -14.77 -15.53 9.18
C GLN A 213 -13.46 -14.91 9.69
N CYS A 214 -13.47 -14.47 10.96
CA CYS A 214 -12.27 -14.06 11.67
C CYS A 214 -11.87 -15.12 12.70
N VAL A 215 -10.93 -16.00 12.32
CA VAL A 215 -10.59 -17.20 13.11
C VAL A 215 -9.26 -17.08 13.87
N GLN A 216 -8.48 -16.03 13.61
CA GLN A 216 -7.11 -15.89 14.11
C GLN A 216 -7.01 -15.29 15.52
N ARG A 217 -7.71 -15.86 16.51
CA ARG A 217 -7.75 -15.31 17.88
C ARG A 217 -6.52 -15.66 18.75
N PRO A 218 -6.13 -14.79 19.71
CA PRO A 218 -6.49 -13.37 19.76
C PRO A 218 -5.86 -12.62 18.56
N CYS A 219 -6.59 -11.70 17.95
CA CYS A 219 -6.24 -11.17 16.64
C CYS A 219 -5.01 -10.25 16.64
N ASN A 220 -4.71 -9.63 17.77
CA ASN A 220 -3.52 -8.81 17.95
C ASN A 220 -2.20 -9.60 17.78
N LYS A 221 -2.21 -10.93 17.98
CA LYS A 221 -1.00 -11.78 17.88
C LYS A 221 -0.33 -11.69 16.49
N LEU A 222 -1.11 -11.41 15.45
CA LEU A 222 -0.65 -11.34 14.07
C LEU A 222 0.27 -10.16 13.79
N PHE A 223 0.26 -9.14 14.66
CA PHE A 223 1.09 -7.95 14.51
C PHE A 223 2.36 -7.98 15.36
N VAL A 224 2.46 -8.91 16.31
CA VAL A 224 3.51 -8.91 17.34
C VAL A 224 4.91 -8.95 16.72
N ASP A 225 5.15 -9.90 15.82
CA ASP A 225 6.46 -10.04 15.17
C ASP A 225 6.89 -8.79 14.42
N PHE A 226 5.96 -8.17 13.68
CA PHE A 226 6.23 -6.93 12.94
C PHE A 226 6.49 -5.76 13.89
N VAL A 227 5.64 -5.56 14.90
CA VAL A 227 5.74 -4.44 15.84
C VAL A 227 6.99 -4.54 16.71
N GLU A 228 7.36 -5.73 17.18
CA GLU A 228 8.60 -5.94 17.93
C GLU A 228 9.83 -5.67 17.06
N TRP A 229 9.83 -6.15 15.81
CA TRP A 229 10.90 -5.84 14.87
C TRP A 229 11.04 -4.33 14.63
N LEU A 230 9.94 -3.58 14.52
CA LEU A 230 9.98 -2.12 14.42
C LEU A 230 10.62 -1.48 15.66
N LYS A 231 10.24 -1.94 16.86
CA LYS A 231 10.78 -1.42 18.14
C LYS A 231 12.28 -1.68 18.27
N GLU A 232 12.69 -2.92 18.05
CA GLU A 232 14.10 -3.37 18.17
C GLU A 232 15.03 -2.55 17.26
N ASN A 233 14.54 -2.13 16.10
CA ASN A 233 15.33 -1.45 15.08
C ASN A 233 15.08 0.07 15.01
N ASN A 234 14.26 0.62 15.92
CA ASN A 234 13.84 2.03 15.93
C ASN A 234 13.20 2.51 14.61
N LEU A 235 12.38 1.65 14.01
CA LEU A 235 11.70 1.88 12.74
C LEU A 235 10.24 2.28 12.93
N LYS A 236 9.63 2.81 11.86
CA LYS A 236 8.19 3.11 11.77
C LYS A 236 7.50 2.13 10.83
N GLY A 237 6.25 1.82 11.11
CA GLY A 237 5.41 0.98 10.27
C GLY A 237 4.03 1.58 10.03
N PHE A 238 3.35 1.08 9.00
CA PHE A 238 1.98 1.41 8.64
C PHE A 238 1.26 0.15 8.21
N ILE A 239 0.01 -0.05 8.64
CA ILE A 239 -0.79 -1.17 8.16
C ILE A 239 -1.56 -0.75 6.90
N GLY A 240 -1.00 -1.09 5.73
CA GLY A 240 -1.49 -0.67 4.41
C GLY A 240 -2.90 -1.18 4.10
N GLU A 241 -3.15 -2.42 4.51
CA GLU A 241 -4.45 -3.07 4.42
C GLU A 241 -4.71 -3.89 5.67
N LEU A 242 -5.90 -3.71 6.21
CA LEU A 242 -6.54 -4.67 7.11
C LEU A 242 -8.04 -4.65 6.84
N GLY A 243 -8.67 -5.81 6.85
CA GLY A 243 -10.10 -5.94 6.55
C GLY A 243 -10.70 -7.18 7.16
N ALA A 244 -12.00 -7.14 7.41
CA ALA A 244 -12.78 -8.24 7.93
C ALA A 244 -14.27 -8.03 7.62
N ALA A 245 -15.07 -9.09 7.66
CA ALA A 245 -16.50 -8.98 7.40
C ALA A 245 -17.19 -8.17 8.50
N ILE A 246 -18.20 -7.39 8.11
CA ILE A 246 -18.94 -6.51 9.01
C ILE A 246 -19.98 -7.34 9.79
N ASN A 247 -19.50 -8.12 10.76
CA ASN A 247 -20.33 -8.96 11.64
C ASN A 247 -19.80 -8.96 13.08
N THR A 248 -20.61 -9.48 14.02
CA THR A 248 -20.28 -9.48 15.45
C THR A 248 -19.05 -10.33 15.79
N GLY A 249 -18.80 -11.42 15.05
CA GLY A 249 -17.65 -12.29 15.26
C GLY A 249 -16.32 -11.60 14.92
N CYS A 250 -16.30 -10.88 13.80
CA CYS A 250 -15.15 -10.12 13.35
C CYS A 250 -14.96 -8.81 14.11
N LYS A 251 -16.02 -8.16 14.59
CA LYS A 251 -15.92 -6.90 15.36
C LYS A 251 -14.95 -7.01 16.53
N ALA A 252 -15.09 -8.04 17.37
CA ALA A 252 -14.20 -8.22 18.52
C ALA A 252 -12.74 -8.49 18.11
N CYS A 253 -12.51 -9.13 16.97
CA CYS A 253 -11.18 -9.37 16.42
C CYS A 253 -10.52 -8.05 15.96
N ILE A 254 -11.29 -7.19 15.27
CA ILE A 254 -10.82 -5.87 14.84
C ILE A 254 -10.57 -4.95 16.03
N GLU A 255 -11.44 -4.95 17.04
CA GLU A 255 -11.22 -4.16 18.27
C GLU A 255 -9.91 -4.56 18.98
N GLU A 256 -9.61 -5.86 19.08
CA GLU A 256 -8.32 -6.36 19.60
C GLU A 256 -7.13 -5.86 18.77
N ALA A 257 -7.23 -5.96 17.44
CA ALA A 257 -6.18 -5.55 16.51
C ALA A 257 -5.92 -4.04 16.60
N LEU A 258 -6.96 -3.22 16.47
CA LEU A 258 -6.84 -1.76 16.49
C LEU A 258 -6.35 -1.25 17.84
N SER A 259 -6.86 -1.80 18.95
CA SER A 259 -6.37 -1.44 20.29
C SER A 259 -4.88 -1.74 20.45
N TYR A 260 -4.41 -2.88 19.92
CA TYR A 260 -2.98 -3.20 19.94
C TYR A 260 -2.16 -2.23 19.09
N LEU A 261 -2.60 -1.86 17.88
CA LEU A 261 -1.90 -0.90 17.04
C LEU A 261 -1.83 0.49 17.71
N GLU A 262 -2.92 0.94 18.35
CA GLU A 262 -2.96 2.21 19.09
C GLU A 262 -1.99 2.23 20.28
N GLN A 263 -1.93 1.15 21.06
CA GLN A 263 -0.96 0.98 22.15
C GLN A 263 0.50 1.01 21.65
N ASN A 264 0.71 0.69 20.37
CA ASN A 264 2.01 0.67 19.72
C ASN A 264 2.20 1.84 18.72
N SER A 265 1.42 2.92 18.88
CA SER A 265 1.43 4.09 17.99
C SER A 265 2.76 4.85 17.93
N ALA A 266 3.66 4.60 18.88
CA ALA A 266 5.04 5.08 18.81
C ALA A 266 5.81 4.48 17.63
N ASN A 267 5.46 3.28 17.15
CA ASN A 267 6.11 2.62 16.02
C ASN A 267 5.16 2.43 14.83
N VAL A 268 3.88 2.14 15.06
CA VAL A 268 2.88 2.02 13.99
C VAL A 268 2.13 3.34 13.83
N VAL A 269 2.38 4.07 12.75
CA VAL A 269 1.90 5.44 12.58
C VAL A 269 0.46 5.53 12.04
N GLY A 270 -0.15 4.41 11.71
CA GLY A 270 -1.53 4.35 11.25
C GLY A 270 -1.87 3.05 10.51
N TRP A 271 -3.09 3.03 9.99
CA TRP A 271 -3.64 1.94 9.22
C TRP A 271 -4.67 2.43 8.20
N ALA A 272 -4.90 1.66 7.13
CA ALA A 272 -5.98 1.86 6.18
C ALA A 272 -6.81 0.58 6.00
N TRP A 273 -8.13 0.70 6.18
CA TRP A 273 -9.06 -0.40 6.00
C TRP A 273 -9.17 -0.80 4.53
N TRP A 274 -9.26 -2.10 4.24
CA TRP A 274 -9.63 -2.61 2.92
C TRP A 274 -11.10 -3.02 2.92
N ALA A 275 -12.01 -2.32 2.23
CA ALA A 275 -11.80 -1.14 1.37
C ALA A 275 -13.06 -0.26 1.24
N ALA A 276 -12.94 0.86 0.54
CA ALA A 276 -14.00 1.69 -0.04
C ALA A 276 -13.76 1.83 -1.56
N GLY A 277 -14.65 2.51 -2.27
CA GLY A 277 -14.67 2.66 -3.73
C GLY A 277 -16.01 2.22 -4.36
N PRO A 278 -16.40 2.79 -5.52
CA PRO A 278 -17.78 2.73 -5.99
C PRO A 278 -18.24 1.38 -6.55
N TRP A 279 -17.34 0.40 -6.75
CA TRP A 279 -17.60 -0.82 -7.53
C TRP A 279 -17.54 -2.12 -6.71
N TRP A 280 -17.81 -2.04 -5.40
CA TRP A 280 -17.76 -3.20 -4.51
C TRP A 280 -19.04 -4.04 -4.46
N GLY A 281 -20.20 -3.49 -4.82
CA GLY A 281 -21.48 -4.21 -4.71
C GLY A 281 -21.71 -4.71 -3.28
N SER A 282 -21.94 -6.02 -3.11
CA SER A 282 -22.14 -6.66 -1.80
C SER A 282 -20.85 -7.21 -1.17
N TYR A 283 -19.67 -6.68 -1.53
CA TYR A 283 -18.40 -7.16 -0.99
C TYR A 283 -18.36 -7.03 0.54
N MET A 284 -18.01 -8.12 1.20
CA MET A 284 -18.12 -8.30 2.66
C MET A 284 -17.32 -7.31 3.51
N TYR A 285 -16.25 -6.70 2.97
CA TYR A 285 -15.40 -5.75 3.70
C TYR A 285 -15.62 -4.28 3.28
N SER A 286 -16.56 -4.02 2.35
CA SER A 286 -16.78 -2.67 1.83
C SER A 286 -17.28 -1.72 2.92
N LEU A 287 -16.61 -0.57 3.05
CA LEU A 287 -17.07 0.60 3.81
C LEU A 287 -17.52 1.73 2.88
N GLU A 288 -17.75 1.45 1.59
CA GLU A 288 -18.25 2.45 0.65
C GLU A 288 -19.61 3.01 1.13
N PRO A 289 -19.74 4.35 1.30
CA PRO A 289 -20.97 5.00 1.77
C PRO A 289 -22.20 4.84 0.85
#